data_AF-A0A023EFV5-F1
#
_entry.id   AF-A0A023EFV5-F1
#
_cell.length_a   1.000
_cell.length_b   1.000
_cell.length_c   1.000
_cell.angle_alpha   90.00
_cell.angle_beta   90.00
_cell.angle_gamma   90.00
#
_symmetry.space_group_name_H-M   'P 1'
#
loop_
_entity.id
_entity.type
_entity.pdbx_description
1 polymer ?
#
loop_
_entity_poly.entity_id
_entity_poly.type
_entity_poly.pdbx_seq_one_letter_code
_entity_poly.pdbx_strand_id
1 'polypeptide(L)'
;LLQTGPGGIGVEGKATVEQMQKTGEMIRNVCIGKLKVGEDLVNMLGNKQFPDNKELKCYVNCIFEMMQVVKKGKLNYDAAMKQIDTIMPDELAEPMRVALNACRTASDGIKNNCDASYAIAQCVATNNPKFVFP
;
A
#
# COMPACT_ATOMS: atom_id res chain seq x y z
N LEU A 1 5.52 -5.43 44.85
CA LEU A 1 4.74 -4.70 43.83
C LEU A 1 5.72 -4.15 42.80
N LEU A 2 5.79 -4.77 41.62
CA LEU A 2 6.12 -4.16 40.33
C LEU A 2 6.07 -5.26 39.25
N GLN A 3 4.84 -5.44 38.76
CA GLN A 3 4.39 -5.80 37.41
C GLN A 3 5.08 -6.96 36.66
N THR A 4 4.38 -8.10 36.68
CA THR A 4 4.37 -9.11 35.62
C THR A 4 3.69 -8.55 34.37
N GLY A 5 4.44 -8.26 33.31
CA GLY A 5 3.90 -8.15 31.95
C GLY A 5 4.06 -9.50 31.23
N PRO A 6 3.04 -10.03 30.55
CA PRO A 6 3.18 -11.29 29.83
C PRO A 6 3.82 -11.04 28.45
N GLY A 7 4.78 -11.88 28.06
CA GLY A 7 5.15 -12.05 26.65
C GLY A 7 6.63 -11.93 26.33
N GLY A 8 7.45 -12.86 26.86
CA GLY A 8 8.79 -13.12 26.33
C GLY A 8 8.76 -14.16 25.20
N ILE A 9 9.45 -13.83 24.10
CA ILE A 9 10.21 -14.69 23.17
C ILE A 9 9.45 -15.77 22.36
N GLY A 10 9.33 -15.51 21.04
CA GLY A 10 9.62 -16.52 20.02
C GLY A 10 8.47 -17.07 19.17
N VAL A 11 8.04 -16.32 18.15
CA VAL A 11 7.88 -16.82 16.76
C VAL A 11 7.99 -15.61 15.83
N GLU A 12 8.79 -15.69 14.77
CA GLU A 12 8.68 -14.78 13.61
C GLU A 12 7.32 -15.05 12.94
N GLY A 13 6.26 -14.43 13.48
CA GLY A 13 4.91 -14.53 12.94
C GLY A 13 4.73 -13.50 11.84
N LYS A 14 4.50 -13.96 10.61
CA LYS A 14 4.02 -13.13 9.51
C LYS A 14 2.74 -12.39 9.94
N ALA A 15 2.52 -11.18 9.44
CA ALA A 15 1.37 -10.38 9.85
C ALA A 15 0.05 -11.16 9.66
N THR A 16 -0.83 -11.07 10.67
CA THR A 16 -2.16 -11.64 10.55
C THR A 16 -3.02 -10.79 9.62
N VAL A 17 -4.06 -11.39 9.04
CA VAL A 17 -5.05 -10.66 8.23
C VAL A 17 -5.64 -9.48 9.01
N GLU A 18 -5.92 -9.66 10.31
CA GLU A 18 -6.45 -8.61 11.17
C GLU A 18 -5.47 -7.45 11.36
N GLN A 19 -4.18 -7.75 11.54
CA GLN A 19 -3.14 -6.71 11.64
C GLN A 19 -2.99 -5.94 10.33
N MET A 20 -2.99 -6.64 9.18
CA MET A 20 -2.97 -6.01 7.86
C MET A 20 -4.15 -5.06 7.68
N GLN A 21 -5.37 -5.51 8.03
CA GLN A 21 -6.59 -4.72 7.91
C GLN A 21 -6.57 -3.47 8.80
N LYS A 22 -6.18 -3.60 10.09
CA LYS A 22 -6.10 -2.46 11.01
C LYS A 22 -5.07 -1.42 10.57
N THR A 23 -3.90 -1.86 10.12
CA THR A 23 -2.89 -0.95 9.56
C THR A 23 -3.40 -0.27 8.30
N GLY A 24 -4.05 -1.02 7.40
CA GLY A 24 -4.68 -0.47 6.19
C GLY A 24 -5.73 0.60 6.52
N GLU A 25 -6.66 0.30 7.42
CA GLU A 25 -7.71 1.22 7.87
C GLU A 25 -7.13 2.52 8.46
N MET A 26 -6.08 2.41 9.29
CA MET A 26 -5.40 3.59 9.83
C MET A 26 -4.85 4.48 8.71
N ILE A 27 -4.08 3.92 7.77
CA ILE A 27 -3.46 4.68 6.68
C ILE A 27 -4.54 5.29 5.78
N ARG A 28 -5.56 4.49 5.44
CA ARG A 28 -6.74 4.91 4.67
C ARG A 28 -7.37 6.16 5.28
N ASN A 29 -7.69 6.12 6.57
CA ASN A 29 -8.37 7.21 7.26
C ASN A 29 -7.52 8.49 7.32
N VAL A 30 -6.20 8.34 7.54
CA VAL A 30 -5.26 9.47 7.51
C VAL A 30 -5.26 10.13 6.13
N CYS A 31 -5.15 9.35 5.06
CA CYS A 31 -5.06 9.89 3.69
C CYS A 31 -6.38 10.47 3.19
N ILE A 32 -7.53 9.87 3.53
CA ILE A 32 -8.86 10.46 3.31
C ILE A 32 -8.96 11.81 4.02
N GLY A 33 -8.62 11.84 5.31
CA GLY A 33 -8.72 13.06 6.13
C GLY A 33 -7.81 14.19 5.65
N LYS A 34 -6.59 13.86 5.18
CA LYS A 34 -5.60 14.80 4.67
C LYS A 34 -6.00 15.42 3.33
N LEU A 35 -6.58 14.62 2.42
CA LEU A 35 -6.87 15.04 1.04
C LEU A 35 -8.34 15.42 0.82
N LYS A 36 -9.21 15.13 1.79
CA LYS A 36 -10.66 15.32 1.68
C LYS A 36 -11.26 14.60 0.46
N VAL A 37 -10.68 13.46 0.07
CA VAL A 37 -11.19 12.61 -1.01
C VAL A 37 -12.42 11.85 -0.51
N GLY A 38 -13.45 11.72 -1.36
CA GLY A 38 -14.67 10.98 -1.01
C GLY A 38 -14.42 9.48 -0.89
N GLU A 39 -15.04 8.84 0.11
CA GLU A 39 -14.85 7.41 0.37
C GLU A 39 -15.28 6.52 -0.80
N ASP A 40 -16.37 6.88 -1.48
CA ASP A 40 -16.87 6.15 -2.65
C ASP A 40 -15.82 6.09 -3.76
N LEU A 41 -15.08 7.19 -3.95
CA LEU A 41 -14.02 7.27 -4.94
C LEU A 41 -12.81 6.41 -4.55
N VAL A 42 -12.48 6.36 -3.26
CA VAL A 42 -11.43 5.48 -2.73
C VAL A 42 -11.82 4.02 -2.85
N ASN A 43 -13.09 3.66 -2.59
CA ASN A 43 -13.61 2.30 -2.68
C ASN A 43 -13.46 1.69 -4.08
N MET A 44 -13.39 2.53 -5.12
CA MET A 44 -13.13 2.09 -6.50
C MET A 44 -11.77 1.38 -6.63
N LEU A 45 -10.74 1.79 -5.87
CA LEU A 45 -9.40 1.20 -5.95
C LEU A 45 -9.39 -0.28 -5.54
N GLY A 46 -10.14 -0.64 -4.50
CA GLY A 46 -10.31 -2.04 -4.08
C GLY A 46 -10.95 -2.93 -5.15
N ASN A 47 -11.76 -2.32 -6.03
CA ASN A 47 -12.38 -2.97 -7.19
C ASN A 47 -11.54 -2.88 -8.47
N LYS A 48 -10.27 -2.46 -8.36
CA LYS A 48 -9.34 -2.21 -9.48
C LYS A 48 -9.87 -1.18 -10.49
N GLN A 49 -10.70 -0.25 -10.04
CA GLN A 49 -11.20 0.85 -10.84
C GLN A 49 -10.38 2.11 -10.53
N PHE A 50 -9.74 2.66 -11.56
CA PHE A 50 -8.82 3.78 -11.43
C PHE A 50 -9.28 4.97 -12.30
N PRO A 51 -10.34 5.70 -11.90
CA PRO A 51 -10.80 6.87 -12.63
C PRO A 51 -9.72 7.97 -12.65
N ASP A 52 -9.74 8.81 -13.68
CA ASP A 52 -8.83 9.96 -13.74
C ASP A 52 -9.32 11.09 -12.83
N ASN A 53 -8.94 11.02 -11.55
CA ASN A 53 -9.24 12.04 -10.56
C ASN A 53 -7.98 12.42 -9.77
N LYS A 54 -7.75 13.73 -9.63
CA LYS A 54 -6.56 14.29 -9.00
C LYS A 54 -6.43 13.91 -7.52
N GLU A 55 -7.51 14.02 -6.76
CA GLU A 55 -7.53 13.73 -5.33
C GLU A 55 -7.27 12.24 -5.07
N LEU A 56 -7.86 11.35 -5.89
CA LEU A 56 -7.65 9.90 -5.82
C LEU A 56 -6.21 9.51 -6.17
N LYS A 57 -5.63 10.11 -7.21
CA LYS A 57 -4.21 9.93 -7.54
C LYS A 57 -3.31 10.32 -6.37
N CYS A 58 -3.58 11.45 -5.74
CA CYS A 58 -2.81 11.90 -4.59
C CYS A 58 -3.09 11.07 -3.33
N TYR A 59 -4.26 10.43 -3.22
CA TYR A 59 -4.57 9.47 -2.17
C TYR A 59 -3.67 8.24 -2.25
N VAL A 60 -3.48 7.69 -3.46
CA VAL A 60 -2.52 6.60 -3.69
C VAL A 60 -1.10 7.02 -3.30
N ASN A 61 -0.66 8.22 -3.70
CA ASN A 61 0.64 8.74 -3.29
C ASN A 61 0.76 8.90 -1.77
N CYS A 62 -0.28 9.38 -1.09
CA CYS A 62 -0.29 9.50 0.37
C CYS A 62 -0.09 8.15 1.05
N ILE A 63 -0.77 7.09 0.59
CA ILE A 63 -0.58 5.73 1.11
C ILE A 63 0.86 5.26 0.89
N PHE A 64 1.41 5.46 -0.30
CA PHE A 64 2.77 5.05 -0.60
C PHE A 64 3.84 5.81 0.20
N GLU A 65 3.61 7.10 0.47
CA GLU A 65 4.47 7.89 1.35
C GLU A 65 4.36 7.43 2.82
N MET A 66 3.15 7.14 3.30
CA MET A 66 2.90 6.63 4.66
C MET A 66 3.58 5.26 4.88
N MET A 67 3.55 4.38 3.88
CA MET A 67 4.26 3.10 3.92
C MET A 67 5.77 3.23 3.65
N GLN A 68 6.25 4.44 3.33
CA GLN A 68 7.65 4.74 3.01
C GLN A 68 8.17 3.99 1.77
N VAL A 69 7.28 3.60 0.86
CA VAL A 69 7.61 2.87 -0.37
C VAL A 69 7.80 3.80 -1.56
N VAL A 70 7.36 5.05 -1.46
CA VAL A 70 7.65 6.11 -2.43
C VAL A 70 8.24 7.31 -1.72
N LYS A 71 9.21 7.97 -2.37
CA LYS A 71 9.73 9.28 -1.94
C LYS A 71 9.88 10.17 -3.16
N LYS A 72 9.20 11.33 -3.16
CA LYS A 72 9.19 12.29 -4.28
C LYS A 72 8.82 11.61 -5.61
N GLY A 73 7.76 10.81 -5.61
CA GLY A 73 7.26 10.12 -6.81
C GLY A 73 8.12 8.95 -7.31
N LYS A 74 9.22 8.60 -6.62
CA LYS A 74 10.08 7.47 -6.97
C LYS A 74 9.82 6.28 -6.06
N LEU A 75 9.59 5.12 -6.66
CA LEU A 75 9.49 3.84 -5.96
C LEU A 75 10.83 3.50 -5.29
N ASN A 76 10.78 3.20 -4.00
CA ASN A 76 11.83 2.49 -3.29
C ASN A 76 11.46 1.01 -3.27
N TYR A 77 11.99 0.27 -4.25
CA TYR A 77 11.62 -1.13 -4.45
C TYR A 77 11.96 -2.01 -3.24
N ASP A 78 13.13 -1.86 -2.63
CA ASP A 78 13.53 -2.69 -1.49
C ASP A 78 12.65 -2.42 -0.27
N ALA A 79 12.29 -1.15 -0.04
CA ALA A 79 11.34 -0.79 1.01
C ALA A 79 9.94 -1.36 0.73
N ALA A 80 9.49 -1.31 -0.53
CA ALA A 80 8.21 -1.88 -0.94
C ALA A 80 8.14 -3.40 -0.73
N MET A 81 9.18 -4.14 -1.14
CA MET A 81 9.28 -5.58 -0.88
C MET A 81 9.25 -5.88 0.62
N LYS A 82 10.01 -5.13 1.41
CA LYS A 82 10.01 -5.30 2.87
C LYS A 82 8.64 -5.03 3.49
N GLN A 83 7.92 -4.00 3.04
CA GLN A 83 6.56 -3.72 3.54
C GLN A 83 5.58 -4.82 3.16
N ILE A 84 5.68 -5.38 1.95
CA ILE A 84 4.87 -6.54 1.54
C ILE A 84 5.11 -7.70 2.52
N ASP A 85 6.36 -8.04 2.79
CA ASP A 85 6.72 -9.16 3.68
C ASP A 85 6.33 -8.90 5.15
N THR A 86 6.30 -7.64 5.56
CA THR A 86 5.99 -7.24 6.94
C THR A 86 4.48 -7.16 7.20
N ILE A 87 3.72 -6.63 6.25
CA ILE A 87 2.31 -6.25 6.46
C ILE A 87 1.34 -7.32 5.92
N MET A 88 1.71 -8.02 4.86
CA MET A 88 0.78 -8.93 4.18
C MET A 88 0.93 -10.37 4.68
N PRO A 89 -0.18 -11.12 4.82
CA PRO A 89 -0.12 -12.55 4.96
C PRO A 89 0.41 -13.19 3.67
N ASP A 90 1.03 -14.37 3.79
CA ASP A 90 1.73 -15.03 2.68
C ASP A 90 0.93 -15.15 1.38
N GLU A 91 -0.35 -15.51 1.51
CA GLU A 91 -1.25 -15.76 0.39
C GLU A 91 -1.53 -14.53 -0.48
N LEU A 92 -1.30 -13.33 0.08
CA LEU A 92 -1.42 -12.03 -0.59
C LEU A 92 -0.03 -11.45 -0.92
N ALA A 93 0.96 -11.73 -0.09
CA ALA A 93 2.31 -11.20 -0.23
C ALA A 93 2.98 -11.70 -1.52
N GLU A 94 2.87 -13.00 -1.83
CA GLU A 94 3.50 -13.57 -3.04
C GLU A 94 3.00 -12.95 -4.35
N PRO A 95 1.69 -12.93 -4.66
CA PRO A 95 1.22 -12.29 -5.89
C PRO A 95 1.49 -10.77 -5.90
N MET A 96 1.57 -10.11 -4.74
CA MET A 96 1.97 -8.71 -4.67
C MET A 96 3.44 -8.50 -5.03
N ARG A 97 4.36 -9.35 -4.55
CA ARG A 97 5.78 -9.32 -4.93
C ARG A 97 5.96 -9.51 -6.44
N VAL A 98 5.27 -10.50 -7.02
CA VAL A 98 5.32 -10.78 -8.46
C VAL A 98 4.86 -9.57 -9.27
N ALA A 99 3.73 -8.96 -8.89
CA ALA A 99 3.22 -7.78 -9.57
C ALA A 99 4.15 -6.56 -9.41
N LEU A 100 4.67 -6.32 -8.20
CA LEU A 100 5.62 -5.23 -7.96
C LEU A 100 6.90 -5.39 -8.79
N ASN A 101 7.40 -6.62 -8.94
CA ASN A 101 8.54 -6.93 -9.80
C ASN A 101 8.30 -6.52 -11.25
N ALA A 102 7.12 -6.84 -11.79
CA ALA A 102 6.73 -6.47 -13.14
C ALA A 102 6.56 -4.95 -13.32
N CYS A 103 6.27 -4.23 -12.24
CA CYS A 103 5.91 -2.81 -12.26
C CYS A 103 7.01 -1.85 -11.79
N ARG A 104 8.25 -2.34 -11.63
CA ARG A 104 9.39 -1.55 -11.12
C ARG A 104 9.60 -0.21 -11.83
N THR A 105 9.35 -0.16 -13.13
CA THR A 105 9.58 0.99 -14.00
C THR A 105 8.28 1.71 -14.39
N ALA A 106 7.14 1.35 -13.80
CA ALA A 106 5.83 1.89 -14.18
C ALA A 106 5.71 3.41 -13.99
N SER A 107 6.52 4.00 -13.11
CA SER A 107 6.57 5.44 -12.86
C SER A 107 7.65 6.19 -13.64
N ASP A 108 8.46 5.51 -14.47
CA ASP A 108 9.62 6.13 -15.11
C ASP A 108 9.19 7.27 -16.05
N GLY A 109 9.86 8.42 -15.93
CA GLY A 109 9.57 9.61 -16.72
C GLY A 109 8.34 10.42 -16.25
N ILE A 110 7.55 9.93 -15.29
CA ILE A 110 6.40 10.65 -14.74
C ILE A 110 6.87 11.67 -13.71
N LYS A 111 6.60 12.96 -13.96
CA LYS A 111 7.10 14.07 -13.13
C LYS A 111 6.24 14.37 -11.91
N ASN A 112 4.92 14.17 -12.02
CA ASN A 112 4.00 14.42 -10.94
C ASN A 112 3.97 13.22 -9.99
N ASN A 113 4.19 13.45 -8.70
CA ASN A 113 4.27 12.38 -7.70
C ASN A 113 2.96 11.57 -7.58
N CYS A 114 1.81 12.25 -7.68
CA CYS A 114 0.50 11.60 -7.61
C CYS A 114 0.29 10.72 -8.84
N ASP A 115 0.58 11.21 -10.04
CA ASP A 115 0.47 10.41 -11.26
C ASP A 115 1.46 9.23 -11.27
N ALA A 116 2.69 9.42 -10.77
CA ALA A 116 3.70 8.37 -10.69
C ALA A 116 3.27 7.22 -9.77
N SER A 117 2.80 7.55 -8.57
CA SER A 117 2.25 6.57 -7.63
C SER A 117 1.01 5.87 -8.19
N TYR A 118 0.16 6.60 -8.90
CA TYR A 118 -1.03 6.04 -9.53
C TYR A 118 -0.69 5.03 -10.61
N ALA A 119 0.31 5.32 -11.46
CA ALA A 119 0.78 4.41 -12.50
C ALA A 119 1.33 3.10 -11.92
N ILE A 120 2.07 3.18 -10.81
CA ILE A 120 2.54 1.98 -10.09
C ILE A 120 1.34 1.16 -9.59
N ALA A 121 0.38 1.80 -8.91
CA ALA A 121 -0.78 1.09 -8.35
C ALA A 121 -1.64 0.44 -9.44
N GLN A 122 -1.88 1.13 -10.56
CA GLN A 122 -2.57 0.57 -11.72
C GLN A 122 -1.85 -0.65 -12.29
N CYS A 123 -0.54 -0.53 -12.53
CA CYS A 123 0.27 -1.65 -13.03
C CYS A 123 0.19 -2.86 -12.08
N VAL A 124 0.32 -2.63 -10.77
CA VAL A 124 0.26 -3.70 -9.77
C VAL A 124 -1.12 -4.33 -9.74
N ALA A 125 -2.20 -3.54 -9.78
CA ALA A 125 -3.57 -4.06 -9.80
C ALA A 125 -3.87 -4.89 -11.05
N THR A 126 -3.34 -4.50 -12.22
CA THR A 126 -3.42 -5.25 -13.47
C THR A 126 -2.68 -6.59 -13.39
N ASN A 127 -1.51 -6.62 -12.74
CA ASN A 127 -0.66 -7.81 -12.66
C ASN A 127 -0.90 -8.68 -11.41
N ASN A 128 -1.78 -8.25 -10.49
CA ASN A 128 -2.09 -8.98 -9.26
C ASN A 128 -3.58 -9.41 -9.22
N PRO A 129 -3.91 -10.71 -9.36
CA PRO A 129 -5.28 -11.18 -9.27
C PRO A 129 -5.88 -10.96 -7.87
N LYS A 130 -5.06 -11.04 -6.82
CA LYS A 130 -5.42 -10.84 -5.40
C LYS A 130 -5.05 -9.44 -4.89
N PHE A 131 -5.15 -8.43 -5.75
CA PHE A 131 -4.85 -7.05 -5.38
C PHE A 131 -5.68 -6.62 -4.18
N VAL A 132 -5.01 -6.01 -3.21
CA VAL A 132 -5.62 -5.35 -2.05
C VAL A 132 -4.98 -3.97 -1.92
N PHE A 133 -5.78 -2.98 -1.56
CA PHE A 133 -5.33 -1.62 -1.37
C PHE A 133 -6.11 -0.98 -0.21
N PRO A 134 -5.44 -0.25 0.70
CA PRO A 134 -6.11 0.49 1.77
C PRO A 134 -7.16 1.48 1.26
#